data_AF-A0A022QPI9-F1
#
_entry.id   AF-A0A022QPI9-F1
#
_cell.length_a   1.000
_cell.length_b   1.000
_cell.length_c   1.000
_cell.angle_alpha   90.00
_cell.angle_beta   90.00
_cell.angle_gamma   90.00
#
_symmetry.space_group_name_H-M   'P 1'
#
loop_
_entity.id
_entity.type
_entity.pdbx_description
1 polymer ?
#
loop_
_entity_poly.entity_id
_entity_poly.type
_entity_poly.pdbx_seq_one_letter_code
_entity_poly.pdbx_strand_id
1 'polypeptide(L)'
;MWSIHIDPHVWENPLQFQPERFLHENSEKFDFIGNNFEYLPFGSGRRVCPGIPLAEKMVMYLLATLVHTYEWGLPEGQKIDLSEKFGIVMRKETPLIAVPYHK
;
A
#
# COMPACT_ATOMS: atom_id res chain seq x y z
N MET A 1 3.37 13.50 4.58
CA MET A 1 3.33 12.28 3.74
C MET A 1 1.91 11.72 3.74
N TRP A 2 1.41 11.20 4.86
CA TRP A 2 0.01 10.73 4.99
C TRP A 2 -1.03 11.76 4.50
N SER A 3 -0.94 13.01 4.97
CA SER A 3 -1.85 14.09 4.55
C SER A 3 -1.83 14.38 3.04
N ILE A 4 -0.68 14.22 2.37
CA ILE A 4 -0.54 14.42 0.91
C ILE A 4 -1.21 13.25 0.19
N HIS A 5 -1.01 12.03 0.67
CA HIS A 5 -1.54 10.81 0.06
C HIS A 5 -3.06 10.67 0.15
N ILE A 6 -3.71 11.46 1.01
CA ILE A 6 -5.18 11.50 1.14
C ILE A 6 -5.80 12.84 0.75
N ASP A 7 -5.00 13.77 0.21
CA ASP A 7 -5.48 15.10 -0.15
C ASP A 7 -6.44 15.01 -1.37
N PRO A 8 -7.71 15.40 -1.23
CA PRO A 8 -8.68 15.35 -2.33
C PRO A 8 -8.38 16.36 -3.46
N HIS A 9 -7.51 17.34 -3.24
CA HIS A 9 -7.06 18.26 -4.29
C HIS A 9 -5.99 17.64 -5.19
N VAL A 10 -5.31 16.59 -4.71
CA VAL A 10 -4.25 15.87 -5.41
C VAL A 10 -4.76 14.55 -5.97
N TRP A 11 -5.57 13.85 -5.19
CA TRP A 11 -6.02 12.49 -5.47
C TRP A 11 -7.53 12.42 -5.61
N GLU A 12 -8.01 11.93 -6.75
CA GLU A 12 -9.42 11.59 -6.91
C GLU A 12 -9.79 10.42 -5.98
N ASN A 13 -10.92 10.53 -5.26
CA ASN A 13 -11.40 9.50 -4.34
C ASN A 13 -10.28 8.95 -3.42
N PRO A 14 -9.62 9.82 -2.61
CA PRO A 14 -8.36 9.49 -1.92
C PRO A 14 -8.47 8.37 -0.89
N LEU A 15 -9.67 8.13 -0.36
CA LEU A 15 -9.93 7.11 0.65
C LEU A 15 -10.34 5.76 0.04
N GLN A 16 -10.47 5.66 -1.28
CA GLN A 16 -10.80 4.40 -1.95
C GLN A 16 -9.54 3.70 -2.46
N PHE A 17 -9.45 2.38 -2.23
CA PHE A 17 -8.40 1.55 -2.80
C PHE A 17 -8.64 1.35 -4.30
N GLN A 18 -7.87 2.05 -5.14
CA GLN A 18 -7.98 2.04 -6.60
C GLN A 18 -6.61 1.81 -7.24
N PRO A 19 -6.16 0.54 -7.39
CA PRO A 19 -4.87 0.21 -8.00
C PRO A 19 -4.69 0.74 -9.42
N GLU A 20 -5.78 0.87 -10.18
CA GLU A 20 -5.82 1.26 -11.59
C GLU A 20 -5.18 2.64 -11.83
N ARG A 21 -5.21 3.49 -10.79
CA ARG A 21 -4.54 4.80 -10.75
C ARG A 21 -3.06 4.75 -11.10
N PHE A 22 -2.39 3.64 -10.81
CA PHE A 22 -0.95 3.45 -10.99
C PHE A 22 -0.59 2.66 -12.26
N LEU A 23 -1.57 2.27 -13.07
CA LEU A 23 -1.35 1.51 -14.31
C LEU A 23 -0.89 2.41 -15.47
N HIS A 24 -0.43 1.76 -16.55
CA HIS A 24 0.30 2.25 -17.74
C HIS A 24 0.23 3.73 -18.15
N GLU A 25 -0.93 4.40 -18.06
CA GLU A 25 -1.06 5.81 -18.41
C GLU A 25 -0.44 6.76 -17.36
N ASN A 26 -0.29 6.27 -16.13
CA ASN A 26 0.16 7.03 -14.96
C ASN A 26 1.41 6.44 -14.29
N SER A 27 1.99 5.36 -14.82
CA SER A 27 3.12 4.66 -14.18
C SER A 27 4.37 5.51 -14.04
N GLU A 28 4.62 6.42 -14.99
CA GLU A 28 5.72 7.40 -14.90
C GLU A 28 5.37 8.59 -14.00
N LYS A 29 4.07 8.87 -13.83
CA LYS A 29 3.61 9.98 -12.99
C LYS A 29 3.85 9.68 -11.53
N PHE A 30 3.55 8.46 -11.06
CA PHE A 30 3.58 8.12 -9.64
C PHE A 30 4.76 7.23 -9.26
N ASP A 31 5.98 7.65 -9.61
CA ASP A 31 7.18 7.01 -9.07
C ASP A 31 7.26 7.19 -7.54
N PHE A 32 7.81 6.19 -6.86
CA PHE A 32 8.07 6.24 -5.42
C PHE A 32 9.55 6.50 -5.10
N ILE A 33 10.35 6.91 -6.10
CA ILE A 33 11.79 7.20 -5.94
C ILE A 33 12.05 8.63 -5.45
N GLY A 34 10.98 9.43 -5.29
CA GLY A 34 11.00 10.72 -4.62
C GLY A 34 11.04 11.92 -5.56
N ASN A 35 10.75 11.74 -6.85
CA ASN A 35 10.66 12.85 -7.81
C ASN A 35 9.24 13.41 -7.93
N ASN A 36 8.21 12.62 -7.58
CA ASN A 36 6.84 13.11 -7.47
C ASN A 36 6.49 13.49 -6.02
N PHE A 37 6.23 14.78 -5.78
CA PHE A 37 5.85 15.30 -4.46
C PHE A 37 4.42 14.98 -4.01
N GLU A 38 3.55 14.57 -4.93
CA GLU A 38 2.21 14.07 -4.66
C GLU A 38 2.27 12.65 -4.07
N TYR A 39 3.34 11.89 -4.35
CA TYR A 39 3.50 10.50 -3.94
C TYR A 39 4.88 10.21 -3.35
N LEU A 40 5.04 10.44 -2.04
CA LEU A 40 6.31 10.32 -1.33
C LEU A 40 6.38 9.19 -0.27
N PRO A 41 5.99 7.93 -0.50
CA PRO A 41 5.96 6.89 0.54
C PRO A 41 7.33 6.60 1.20
N PHE A 42 8.42 6.94 0.54
CA PHE A 42 9.80 6.75 1.02
C PHE A 42 10.57 8.06 1.23
N GLY A 43 9.86 9.19 1.23
CA GLY A 43 10.47 10.53 1.31
C GLY A 43 11.13 10.97 -0.01
N SER A 44 11.98 11.99 0.06
CA SER A 44 12.68 12.57 -1.09
C SER A 44 13.99 13.25 -0.65
N GLY A 45 14.83 13.63 -1.62
CA GLY A 45 16.05 14.41 -1.42
C GLY A 45 17.17 13.64 -0.72
N ARG A 46 18.03 14.36 0.01
CA ARG A 46 19.27 13.81 0.62
C ARG A 46 19.04 12.68 1.64
N ARG A 47 17.81 12.49 2.11
CA ARG A 47 17.42 11.50 3.11
C ARG A 47 16.31 10.58 2.61
N VAL A 48 16.13 10.48 1.29
CA VAL A 48 15.26 9.46 0.69
C VAL A 48 15.65 8.07 1.21
N CYS A 49 14.67 7.21 1.47
CA CYS A 49 14.93 5.90 2.05
C CYS A 49 15.93 5.10 1.20
N PRO A 50 17.10 4.72 1.74
CA PRO A 50 18.06 3.91 0.98
C PRO A 50 17.58 2.47 0.78
N GLY A 51 16.52 2.06 1.49
CA GLY A 51 15.93 0.72 1.43
C GLY A 51 14.90 0.50 0.33
N ILE A 52 14.62 1.49 -0.53
CA ILE A 52 13.61 1.38 -1.60
C ILE A 52 13.79 0.09 -2.45
N PRO A 53 14.99 -0.25 -2.97
CA PRO A 53 15.14 -1.42 -3.82
C PRO A 53 14.86 -2.75 -3.10
N LEU A 54 15.12 -2.80 -1.79
CA LEU A 54 14.83 -3.98 -0.98
C LEU A 54 13.33 -4.08 -0.70
N ALA A 55 12.71 -2.97 -0.29
CA ALA A 55 11.28 -2.91 0.01
C ALA A 55 10.44 -3.30 -1.20
N GLU A 56 10.77 -2.75 -2.37
CA GLU A 56 10.11 -3.08 -3.64
C GLU A 56 10.14 -4.58 -3.93
N LYS A 57 11.32 -5.19 -3.89
CA LYS A 57 11.49 -6.64 -4.13
C LYS A 57 10.74 -7.49 -3.10
N MET A 58 10.84 -7.13 -1.82
CA MET A 58 10.16 -7.87 -0.75
C MET A 58 8.65 -7.81 -0.88
N VAL A 59 8.08 -6.62 -1.09
CA VAL A 59 6.63 -6.44 -1.22
C VAL A 59 6.10 -7.16 -2.45
N MET A 60 6.75 -7.00 -3.61
CA MET A 60 6.32 -7.68 -4.84
C MET A 60 6.39 -9.20 -4.69
N TYR A 61 7.49 -9.73 -4.15
CA TYR A 61 7.66 -11.18 -4.00
C TYR A 61 6.64 -11.77 -3.02
N LEU A 62 6.52 -11.19 -1.82
CA LEU A 62 5.59 -11.69 -0.79
C LEU A 62 4.14 -11.60 -1.27
N LEU A 63 3.74 -10.46 -1.85
CA LEU A 63 2.38 -10.29 -2.35
C LEU A 63 2.08 -11.28 -3.48
N ALA A 64 2.98 -11.37 -4.48
CA ALA A 64 2.82 -12.30 -5.59
C ALA A 64 2.70 -13.74 -5.11
N THR A 65 3.56 -14.20 -4.19
CA THR A 65 3.45 -15.55 -3.62
C THR A 65 2.10 -15.76 -2.93
N LEU A 66 1.68 -14.86 -2.04
CA LEU A 66 0.45 -15.02 -1.27
C LEU A 66 -0.80 -15.07 -2.15
N VAL A 67 -0.91 -14.18 -3.14
CA VAL A 67 -2.10 -14.10 -4.02
C VAL A 67 -2.06 -15.11 -5.17
N HIS A 68 -0.88 -15.58 -5.57
CA HIS A 68 -0.75 -16.61 -6.60
C HIS A 68 -1.07 -17.99 -6.06
N THR A 69 -0.62 -18.31 -4.83
CA THR A 69 -0.76 -19.66 -4.26
C THR A 69 -2.13 -19.91 -3.61
N TYR A 70 -2.77 -18.87 -3.07
CA TYR A 70 -3.99 -19.03 -2.28
C TYR A 70 -5.11 -18.10 -2.74
N GLU A 71 -6.35 -18.58 -2.60
CA GLU A 71 -7.51 -17.72 -2.40
C GLU A 71 -7.64 -17.36 -0.91
N TRP A 72 -8.20 -16.20 -0.61
CA TRP A 72 -8.28 -15.70 0.76
C TRP A 72 -9.72 -15.42 1.15
N GLY A 73 -10.15 -15.97 2.28
CA GLY A 73 -11.43 -15.68 2.90
C GLY A 73 -11.30 -15.20 4.34
N LEU A 74 -12.39 -14.69 4.89
CA LEU A 74 -12.49 -14.33 6.29
C LEU A 74 -13.06 -15.52 7.10
N PRO A 75 -12.68 -15.66 8.38
CA PRO A 75 -13.39 -16.54 9.28
C PRO A 75 -14.89 -16.19 9.32
N GLU A 76 -15.74 -17.20 9.51
CA GLU A 76 -17.20 -17.02 9.51
C GLU A 76 -17.63 -15.93 10.51
N GLY A 77 -18.52 -15.03 10.06
CA GLY A 77 -19.04 -13.93 10.87
C GLY A 77 -18.07 -12.77 11.11
N GLN A 78 -16.83 -12.82 10.64
CA GLN A 78 -15.88 -11.71 10.79
C GLN A 78 -16.06 -10.65 9.70
N LYS A 79 -15.84 -9.40 10.10
CA LYS A 79 -15.75 -8.23 9.23
C LYS A 79 -14.34 -7.65 9.30
N ILE A 80 -13.87 -7.09 8.19
CA ILE A 80 -12.59 -6.38 8.16
C ILE A 80 -12.79 -5.03 8.84
N ASP A 81 -12.10 -4.79 9.94
CA ASP A 81 -11.95 -3.46 10.51
C ASP A 81 -10.74 -2.77 9.87
N LEU A 82 -10.96 -1.62 9.22
CA LEU A 82 -9.93 -0.82 8.56
C LEU A 82 -9.39 0.30 9.45
N SER A 83 -9.81 0.38 10.72
CA SER A 83 -9.31 1.38 11.66
C SER A 83 -7.79 1.25 11.89
N GLU A 84 -7.16 2.37 12.19
CA GLU A 84 -5.71 2.52 12.24
C GLU A 84 -5.23 2.82 13.67
N LYS A 85 -4.09 2.25 14.03
CA LYS A 85 -3.34 2.55 15.24
C LYS A 85 -2.13 3.40 14.91
N PHE A 86 -2.06 4.58 15.50
CA PHE A 86 -0.89 5.45 15.37
C PHE A 86 0.36 4.82 16.00
N GLY A 87 1.51 5.01 15.35
CA GLY A 87 2.80 4.48 15.78
C GLY A 87 3.94 4.90 14.85
N ILE A 88 5.13 4.31 15.02
CA ILE A 88 6.29 4.54 14.13
C ILE A 88 5.93 4.20 12.68
N VAL A 89 5.19 3.10 12.51
CA VAL A 89 4.48 2.74 11.28
C VAL A 89 3.00 2.65 11.63
N MET A 90 2.16 3.18 10.75
CA MET A 90 0.71 3.04 10.85
C MET A 90 0.34 1.59 10.58
N ARG A 91 -0.49 1.02 11.44
CA ARG A 91 -0.91 -0.38 11.38
C ARG A 91 -2.41 -0.46 11.63
N LYS A 92 -3.04 -1.56 11.25
CA LYS A 92 -4.44 -1.82 11.61
C LYS A 92 -4.56 -1.86 13.14
N GLU A 93 -5.63 -1.29 13.70
CA GLU A 93 -5.92 -1.38 15.14
C GLU A 93 -6.13 -2.85 15.54
N THR A 94 -6.95 -3.57 14.77
CA THR A 94 -7.11 -5.02 14.90
C THR A 94 -6.37 -5.74 13.78
N PRO A 95 -5.48 -6.72 14.08
CA PRO A 95 -4.83 -7.53 13.06
C PRO A 95 -5.84 -8.23 12.15
N LEU A 96 -5.54 -8.29 10.85
CA LEU A 96 -6.35 -9.07 9.90
C LEU A 96 -6.08 -10.57 10.12
N ILE A 97 -7.15 -11.33 10.35
CA ILE A 97 -7.12 -12.78 10.30
C ILE A 97 -7.76 -13.21 8.98
N ALA A 98 -6.97 -13.85 8.11
CA ALA A 98 -7.42 -14.37 6.83
C ALA A 98 -7.11 -15.87 6.74
N VAL A 99 -8.02 -16.63 6.15
CA VAL A 99 -7.91 -18.08 5.96
C VAL A 99 -7.49 -18.33 4.51
N PRO A 100 -6.35 -19.00 4.27
CA PRO A 100 -5.94 -19.37 2.93
C PRO A 100 -6.67 -20.65 2.47
N TYR A 101 -7.12 -20.64 1.22
CA TYR A 101 -7.65 -21.79 0.50
C TYR A 101 -6.73 -22.08 -0.68
N HIS A 102 -6.35 -23.33 -0.88
CA HIS A 102 -5.59 -23.69 -2.07
C HIS A 102 -6.42 -23.43 -3.32
N LYS A 103 -5.81 -22.75 -4.28
CA LYS A 103 -6.32 -22.66 -5.65
C LYS A 103 -6.33 -24.02 -6.33
#